data_AF-A0A941SW71-F1
#
_entry.id   AF-A0A941SW71-F1
#
_cell.length_a   1.000
_cell.length_b   1.000
_cell.length_c   1.000
_cell.angle_alpha   90.00
_cell.angle_beta   90.00
_cell.angle_gamma   90.00
#
_symmetry.space_group_name_H-M   'P 1'
#
loop_
_entity.id
_entity.type
_entity.pdbx_description
1 polymer ?
#
loop_
_entity_poly.entity_id
_entity_poly.type
_entity_poly.pdbx_seq_one_letter_code
_entity_poly.pdbx_strand_id
1 'polypeptide(L)' 'MSENFTRIPSRAAEIGGGVPVARTLPSRLRRTIGAWCFLDHAGPAHFAP' A
#
# COMPACT_ATOMS: atom_id res chain seq x y z
N MET A 1 -10.08 -26.66 10.27
CA MET A 1 -9.22 -25.89 9.36
C MET A 1 -9.04 -24.52 10.00
N SER A 2 -7.86 -24.19 10.53
CA SER A 2 -7.64 -22.86 11.11
C SER A 2 -7.33 -21.89 9.97
N GLU A 3 -8.13 -20.85 9.82
CA GLU A 3 -7.83 -19.80 8.85
C GLU A 3 -6.71 -18.92 9.39
N ASN A 4 -5.56 -18.91 8.71
CA ASN A 4 -4.40 -18.11 9.11
C ASN A 4 -4.41 -16.77 8.37
N PHE A 5 -5.29 -15.86 8.77
CA PHE A 5 -5.33 -14.52 8.21
C PHE A 5 -4.26 -13.63 8.82
N THR A 6 -3.62 -12.80 7.98
CA THR A 6 -2.67 -11.78 8.43
C THR A 6 -3.12 -10.42 7.92
N ARG A 7 -3.26 -9.45 8.81
CA ARG A 7 -3.52 -8.06 8.44
C ARG A 7 -2.19 -7.35 8.16
N ILE A 8 -2.07 -6.76 6.98
CA ILE A 8 -0.93 -5.93 6.59
C ILE A 8 -1.40 -4.47 6.58
N PRO A 9 -0.97 -3.63 7.56
CA PRO A 9 -1.31 -2.22 7.53
C PRO A 9 -0.53 -1.49 6.44
N SER A 10 -1.17 -0.50 5.82
CA SER A 10 -0.48 0.44 4.93
C SER A 10 0.30 1.48 5.74
N ARG A 11 1.25 2.15 5.08
CA ARG A 11 1.96 3.30 5.62
C ARG A 11 1.87 4.48 4.66
N ALA A 12 2.05 5.70 5.15
CA ALA A 12 2.22 6.85 4.29
C ALA A 12 3.51 6.73 3.45
N ALA A 13 3.41 7.16 2.19
CA ALA A 13 4.52 7.35 1.28
C ALA A 13 4.19 8.50 0.33
N GLU A 14 5.20 9.02 -0.35
CA GLU A 14 5.04 10.04 -1.39
C GLU A 14 5.56 9.52 -2.73
N ILE A 15 4.90 9.95 -3.80
CA ILE A 15 5.33 9.73 -5.19
C ILE A 15 5.31 11.06 -5.95
N GLY A 16 6.02 11.12 -7.08
CA GLY A 16 5.83 12.18 -8.08
C GLY A 16 5.92 13.61 -7.56
N GLY A 17 6.80 13.90 -6.60
CA GLY A 17 7.00 15.26 -6.09
C GLY A 17 6.08 15.68 -4.92
N GLY A 18 5.55 14.73 -4.16
CA GLY A 18 4.82 15.00 -2.91
C GLY A 18 3.37 14.52 -2.90
N VAL A 19 2.95 13.72 -3.87
CA VAL A 19 1.60 13.14 -3.88
C VAL A 19 1.53 12.04 -2.81
N PRO A 20 0.68 12.19 -1.78
CA PRO A 20 0.58 11.19 -0.72
C PRO A 20 -0.17 9.95 -1.18
N VAL A 21 0.34 8.78 -0.80
CA VAL A 21 -0.27 7.47 -1.05
C VAL A 21 -0.16 6.59 0.19
N ALA A 22 -1.09 5.63 0.31
CA ALA A 22 -1.02 4.58 1.32
C ALA A 22 -0.35 3.33 0.72
N ARG A 23 0.94 3.10 1.05
CA ARG A 23 1.73 1.97 0.57
C ARG A 23 1.51 0.73 1.42
N THR A 24 1.01 -0.34 0.81
CA THR A 24 0.77 -1.64 1.46
C THR A 24 1.85 -2.67 1.15
N LEU A 25 2.32 -2.70 -0.11
CA LEU A 25 3.44 -3.56 -0.53
C LEU A 25 4.56 -2.72 -1.18
N PRO A 26 5.84 -3.03 -0.90
CA PRO A 26 6.31 -4.02 0.09
C PRO A 26 6.17 -3.51 1.54
N SER A 27 6.00 -4.44 2.48
CA SER A 27 6.08 -4.18 3.92
C SER A 27 7.01 -5.17 4.62
N ARG A 28 7.33 -4.93 5.90
CA ARG A 28 8.11 -5.87 6.73
C ARG A 28 7.38 -7.19 6.95
N LEU A 29 6.05 -7.19 6.95
CA LEU A 29 5.23 -8.40 7.13
C LEU A 29 5.14 -9.23 5.85
N ARG A 30 5.12 -8.58 4.68
CA ARG A 30 4.97 -9.24 3.38
C ARG A 30 5.59 -8.41 2.27
N ARG A 31 6.48 -9.01 1.49
CA ARG A 31 7.12 -8.35 0.33
C ARG A 31 6.32 -8.50 -0.96
N THR A 32 5.72 -9.67 -1.19
CA THR A 32 4.96 -9.97 -2.41
C THR A 32 3.70 -10.79 -2.10
N ILE A 33 2.72 -10.74 -2.99
CA ILE A 33 1.58 -11.66 -3.03
C ILE A 33 1.52 -12.22 -4.46
N GLY A 34 1.90 -13.48 -4.65
CA GLY A 34 2.11 -14.01 -6.01
C GLY A 34 3.12 -13.17 -6.79
N ALA A 35 2.74 -12.74 -8.00
CA ALA A 35 3.56 -11.85 -8.83
C ALA A 35 3.50 -10.36 -8.43
N TRP A 36 2.59 -9.97 -7.52
CA TRP A 36 2.44 -8.58 -7.09
C TRP A 36 3.52 -8.20 -6.08
N CYS A 37 4.47 -7.36 -6.48
CA CYS A 37 5.59 -6.91 -5.65
C CYS A 37 5.46 -5.47 -5.12
N PHE A 38 4.39 -4.77 -5.49
CA PHE A 38 4.15 -3.38 -5.13
C PHE A 38 2.65 -3.09 -5.11
N LEU A 39 2.20 -2.27 -4.15
CA LEU A 39 0.81 -1.82 -4.05
C LEU A 39 0.74 -0.51 -3.26
N ASP A 40 0.33 0.54 -3.95
CA ASP A 40 -0.06 1.83 -3.38
C ASP A 40 -1.55 2.07 -3.60
N HIS A 41 -2.24 2.57 -2.58
CA HIS A 41 -3.57 3.15 -2.73
C HIS A 41 -3.44 4.67 -2.78
N ALA A 42 -3.72 5.26 -3.95
CA ALA A 42 -3.74 6.70 -4.14
C ALA A 42 -5.17 7.24 -3.94
N GLY A 43 -5.34 8.12 -2.96
CA GLY A 43 -6.59 8.84 -2.73
C GLY A 43 -7.55 8.23 -1.70
N PRO A 44 -8.82 8.69 -1.66
CA PRO A 44 -9.37 9.73 -2.54
C PRO A 44 -8.60 11.05 -2.37
N ALA A 45 -8.37 11.77 -3.47
CA ALA A 45 -7.62 13.02 -3.49
C ALA A 45 -8.46 14.11 -4.17
N HIS A 46 -8.47 15.30 -3.57
CA HIS A 46 -9.03 16.50 -4.16
C HIS A 46 -7.89 17.38 -4.63
N PHE A 47 -7.88 17.72 -5.91
CA PHE A 47 -6.89 18.60 -6.50
C PHE A 47 -7.49 20.01 -6.62
N ALA A 48 -6.63 21.03 -6.65
CA ALA A 48 -7.06 22.37 -7.00
C ALA A 48 -7.71 22.37 -8.40
N PRO A 49 -8.67 23.28 -8.68
CA PRO A 49 -9.30 23.39 -9.99
C PRO A 49 -8.32 23.59 -11.15
#